data_AF-A0A7G9TGU3-F1
#
_entry.id   AF-A0A7G9TGU3-F1
#
_cell.length_a   1.000
_cell.length_b   1.000
_cell.length_c   1.000
_cell.angle_alpha   90.00
_cell.angle_beta   90.00
_cell.angle_gamma   90.00
#
_symmetry.space_group_name_H-M   'P 1'
#
loop_
_entity.id
_entity.type
_entity.pdbx_description
1 polymer ?
#
loop_
_entity_poly.entity_id
_entity_poly.type
_entity_poly.pdbx_seq_one_letter_code
_entity_poly.pdbx_strand_id
1 'polypeptide(L)'
;MTLADHRALRAQALRLCRRADEADDLVQETLLAGVLAGRHDMPWLSGVLRRQAAMAARSGVRRRRREALAAMPAENVLEPPDSHEAARMSRPPAWLAALPPSARRLAVLALHGLSADEIHWILRIEPTAFRQRLTRIRRALATQSPQLRAESLALAYVRDPARSADLPFGLVRRALKAAMRVGDGLGTHDPDGHLVLIDAGAHTSRLRGNVRTGITQEDIP
;
A
#
# COMPACT_ATOMS: atom_id res chain seq x y z
N MET A 1 -31.55 9.06 -14.40
CA MET A 1 -31.11 7.68 -14.67
C MET A 1 -32.33 6.79 -14.73
N THR A 2 -32.50 6.03 -15.81
CA THR A 2 -33.68 5.20 -16.03
C THR A 2 -33.45 3.75 -15.54
N LEU A 3 -34.54 2.99 -15.36
CA LEU A 3 -34.46 1.55 -15.06
C LEU A 3 -33.74 0.77 -16.18
N ALA A 4 -33.84 1.23 -17.43
CA ALA A 4 -33.14 0.66 -18.57
C ALA A 4 -31.62 0.86 -18.46
N ASP A 5 -31.17 2.05 -18.06
CA ASP A 5 -29.75 2.36 -17.83
C ASP A 5 -29.17 1.47 -16.73
N HIS A 6 -29.90 1.32 -15.62
CA HIS A 6 -29.52 0.43 -14.53
C HIS A 6 -29.36 -1.03 -15.00
N ARG A 7 -30.32 -1.55 -15.77
CA ARG A 7 -30.26 -2.91 -16.33
C ARG A 7 -29.08 -3.08 -17.29
N ALA A 8 -28.80 -2.10 -18.13
CA ALA A 8 -27.66 -2.11 -19.03
C ALA A 8 -26.32 -2.14 -18.25
N LEU A 9 -26.22 -1.32 -17.20
CA LEU A 9 -25.04 -1.27 -16.34
C LEU A 9 -24.82 -2.61 -15.62
N ARG A 10 -25.90 -3.21 -15.10
CA ARG A 10 -25.86 -4.53 -14.44
C ARG A 10 -25.48 -5.65 -15.40
N ALA A 11 -26.02 -5.65 -16.62
CA ALA A 11 -25.64 -6.61 -17.65
C ALA A 11 -24.14 -6.49 -18.01
N GLN A 12 -23.59 -5.28 -17.98
CA GLN A 12 -22.16 -5.05 -18.16
C GLN A 12 -21.34 -5.55 -16.97
N ALA A 13 -21.79 -5.30 -15.73
CA ALA A 13 -21.14 -5.78 -14.50
C ALA A 13 -21.06 -7.31 -14.45
N LEU A 14 -22.14 -8.00 -14.80
CA LEU A 14 -22.21 -9.47 -14.85
C LEU A 14 -21.21 -10.09 -15.84
N ARG A 15 -20.77 -9.34 -16.87
CA ARG A 15 -19.72 -9.81 -17.80
C ARG A 15 -18.31 -9.62 -17.25
N LEU A 16 -18.14 -8.76 -16.24
CA LEU A 16 -16.84 -8.42 -15.65
C LEU A 16 -16.59 -9.14 -14.33
N CYS A 17 -17.65 -9.45 -13.58
CA CYS A 17 -17.57 -10.14 -12.29
C CYS A 17 -17.79 -11.65 -12.46
N ARG A 18 -17.24 -12.45 -11.54
CA ARG A 18 -17.42 -13.92 -11.56
C ARG A 18 -18.64 -14.38 -10.78
N ARG A 19 -19.11 -13.56 -9.84
CA ARG A 19 -20.28 -13.81 -9.01
C ARG A 19 -21.31 -12.69 -9.17
N ALA A 20 -22.57 -13.02 -8.96
CA ALA A 20 -23.68 -12.07 -9.13
C ALA A 20 -23.72 -10.99 -8.03
N ASP A 21 -23.34 -11.35 -6.80
CA ASP A 21 -23.19 -10.42 -5.68
C ASP A 21 -22.12 -9.35 -5.96
N GLU A 22 -20.94 -9.77 -6.44
CA GLU A 22 -19.88 -8.84 -6.86
C GLU A 22 -20.33 -7.86 -7.97
N ALA A 23 -21.24 -8.30 -8.85
CA ALA A 23 -21.76 -7.46 -9.91
C ALA A 23 -22.73 -6.40 -9.39
N ASP A 24 -23.57 -6.75 -8.40
CA ASP A 24 -24.53 -5.83 -7.80
C ASP A 24 -23.79 -4.76 -6.96
N ASP A 25 -22.76 -5.14 -6.20
CA ASP A 25 -21.90 -4.21 -5.47
C ASP A 25 -21.18 -3.24 -6.42
N LEU A 26 -20.61 -3.75 -7.51
CA LEU A 26 -19.91 -2.94 -8.51
C LEU A 26 -20.85 -1.91 -9.18
N VAL A 27 -22.09 -2.30 -9.47
CA VAL A 27 -23.11 -1.37 -9.97
C VAL A 27 -23.38 -0.28 -8.94
N GLN A 28 -23.60 -0.66 -7.68
CA GLN A 28 -23.89 0.29 -6.61
C GLN A 28 -22.76 1.32 -6.42
N GLU A 29 -21.50 0.88 -6.41
CA GLU A 29 -20.33 1.76 -6.34
C GLU A 29 -20.22 2.69 -7.55
N THR A 30 -20.51 2.19 -8.75
CA THR A 30 -20.50 3.01 -9.98
C THR A 30 -21.55 4.12 -9.90
N LEU A 31 -22.75 3.79 -9.43
CA LEU A 31 -23.85 4.73 -9.29
C LEU A 31 -23.56 5.78 -8.22
N LEU A 32 -22.99 5.36 -7.08
CA LEU A 32 -22.53 6.28 -6.04
C LEU A 32 -21.49 7.27 -6.59
N ALA A 33 -20.51 6.78 -7.35
CA ALA A 33 -19.52 7.64 -8.00
C ALA A 33 -20.17 8.64 -8.98
N GLY A 34 -21.21 8.20 -9.71
CA GLY A 34 -22.00 9.07 -10.58
C GLY A 34 -22.73 10.18 -9.82
N VAL A 35 -23.41 9.84 -8.71
CA VAL A 35 -24.09 10.82 -7.84
C VAL A 35 -23.09 11.84 -7.30
N LEU A 36 -21.94 11.39 -6.78
CA LEU A 36 -20.90 12.27 -6.25
C LEU A 36 -20.29 13.18 -7.33
N ALA A 37 -20.20 12.71 -8.57
CA ALA A 37 -19.69 13.48 -9.70
C ALA A 37 -20.76 14.35 -10.39
N GLY A 38 -22.04 14.25 -9.99
CA GLY A 38 -23.16 14.87 -10.70
C GLY A 38 -23.34 14.37 -12.13
N ARG A 39 -22.93 13.12 -12.42
CA ARG A 39 -22.93 12.52 -13.75
C ARG A 39 -23.77 11.28 -13.82
N HIS A 40 -24.60 11.21 -14.86
CA HIS A 40 -25.54 10.11 -15.09
C HIS A 40 -25.48 9.56 -16.52
N ASP A 41 -24.56 10.05 -17.35
CA ASP A 41 -24.44 9.60 -18.73
C ASP A 41 -23.80 8.21 -18.80
N MET A 42 -24.44 7.33 -19.57
CA MET A 42 -24.04 5.92 -19.69
C MET A 42 -22.60 5.70 -20.15
N PRO A 43 -22.04 6.44 -21.13
CA PRO A 43 -20.65 6.25 -21.54
C PRO A 43 -19.65 6.44 -20.39
N TRP A 44 -19.88 7.43 -19.52
CA TRP A 44 -19.04 7.67 -18.35
C TRP A 44 -19.23 6.60 -17.28
N LEU A 45 -20.47 6.24 -16.95
CA LEU A 45 -20.76 5.18 -15.98
C LEU A 45 -20.15 3.84 -16.42
N SER A 46 -20.30 3.47 -17.70
CA SER A 46 -19.64 2.29 -18.29
C SER A 46 -18.12 2.36 -18.28
N GLY A 47 -17.54 3.56 -18.32
CA GLY A 47 -16.10 3.79 -18.15
C GLY A 47 -15.64 3.57 -16.71
N VAL A 48 -16.36 4.15 -15.75
CA VAL A 48 -16.11 4.01 -14.30
C VAL A 48 -16.25 2.56 -13.86
N LEU A 49 -17.33 1.90 -14.26
CA LEU A 49 -17.59 0.49 -13.96
C LEU A 49 -16.44 -0.43 -14.43
N ARG A 50 -15.93 -0.23 -15.66
CA ARG A 50 -14.77 -0.99 -16.15
C ARG A 50 -13.50 -0.74 -15.34
N ARG A 51 -13.27 0.51 -14.93
CA ARG A 51 -12.11 0.88 -14.11
C ARG A 51 -12.19 0.25 -12.72
N GLN A 52 -13.36 0.32 -12.07
CA GLN A 52 -13.61 -0.29 -10.77
C GLN A 52 -13.48 -1.81 -10.84
N ALA A 53 -14.07 -2.46 -11.86
CA ALA A 53 -13.92 -3.90 -12.09
C ALA A 53 -12.45 -4.32 -12.27
N ALA A 54 -11.66 -3.56 -13.04
CA ALA A 54 -10.24 -3.83 -13.21
C ALA A 54 -9.44 -3.68 -11.90
N MET A 55 -9.80 -2.72 -11.04
CA MET A 55 -9.19 -2.58 -9.71
C MET A 55 -9.59 -3.72 -8.76
N ALA A 56 -10.87 -4.10 -8.77
CA ALA A 56 -11.38 -5.23 -8.00
C ALA A 56 -10.74 -6.55 -8.43
N ALA A 57 -10.58 -6.79 -9.74
CA ALA A 57 -9.93 -7.99 -10.27
C ALA A 57 -8.45 -8.09 -9.85
N ARG A 58 -7.72 -6.97 -9.83
CA ARG A 58 -6.31 -6.93 -9.35
C ARG A 58 -6.20 -7.24 -7.86
N SER A 59 -7.14 -6.73 -7.05
CA SER A 59 -7.17 -6.95 -5.60
C SER A 59 -7.68 -8.36 -5.23
N GLY A 60 -8.63 -8.88 -6.00
CA GLY A 60 -9.40 -10.08 -5.66
C GLY A 60 -8.63 -11.40 -5.81
N VAL A 61 -7.57 -11.48 -6.61
CA VAL A 61 -6.77 -12.71 -6.75
C VAL A 61 -5.96 -12.99 -5.48
N ARG A 62 -5.39 -11.95 -4.85
CA ARG A 62 -4.59 -12.10 -3.63
C ARG A 62 -5.45 -12.13 -2.36
N ARG A 63 -6.57 -11.40 -2.33
CA ARG A 63 -7.59 -11.54 -1.27
C ARG A 63 -8.15 -12.96 -1.18
N ARG A 64 -8.47 -13.59 -2.32
CA ARG A 64 -8.90 -15.00 -2.35
C ARG A 64 -7.83 -15.98 -1.89
N ARG A 65 -6.55 -15.70 -2.15
CA ARG A 65 -5.43 -16.48 -1.57
C ARG A 65 -5.38 -16.35 -0.05
N ARG A 66 -5.65 -15.14 0.50
CA ARG A 66 -5.75 -14.92 1.96
C ARG A 66 -6.94 -15.65 2.57
N GLU A 67 -8.12 -15.54 1.98
CA GLU A 67 -9.33 -16.22 2.46
C GLU A 67 -9.20 -17.74 2.34
N ALA A 68 -8.54 -18.25 1.29
CA ALA A 68 -8.23 -19.67 1.15
C ALA A 68 -7.22 -20.18 2.19
N LEU A 69 -6.17 -19.41 2.50
CA LEU A 69 -5.22 -19.72 3.58
C LEU A 69 -5.88 -19.68 4.97
N ALA A 70 -6.81 -18.75 5.19
CA ALA A 70 -7.58 -18.65 6.43
C ALA A 70 -8.65 -19.74 6.58
N ALA A 71 -9.12 -20.32 5.45
CA ALA A 71 -10.11 -21.40 5.42
C ALA A 71 -9.48 -22.82 5.43
N MET A 72 -8.15 -22.94 5.48
CA MET A 72 -7.49 -24.22 5.66
C MET A 72 -7.69 -24.73 7.10
N PRO A 73 -8.21 -25.96 7.31
CA PRO A 73 -8.29 -26.55 8.64
C PRO A 73 -6.89 -26.65 9.26
N ALA A 74 -6.79 -26.33 10.55
CA ALA A 74 -5.55 -26.14 11.32
C ALA A 74 -4.61 -27.37 11.40
N GLU A 75 -4.91 -28.48 10.73
CA GLU A 75 -4.22 -29.75 10.86
C GLU A 75 -3.10 -29.96 9.82
N ASN A 76 -3.02 -29.11 8.79
CA ASN A 76 -2.02 -29.23 7.70
C ASN A 76 -1.14 -27.98 7.51
N VAL A 77 -1.21 -27.01 8.41
CA VAL A 77 -0.25 -25.92 8.45
C VAL A 77 0.89 -26.40 9.33
N LEU A 78 2.06 -26.65 8.73
CA LEU A 78 3.33 -26.70 9.44
C LEU A 78 3.31 -25.56 10.45
N GLU A 79 3.25 -25.88 11.75
CA GLU A 79 2.92 -24.95 12.82
C GLU A 79 3.53 -23.57 12.56
N PRO A 80 2.72 -22.51 12.41
CA PRO A 80 3.26 -21.16 12.50
C PRO A 80 3.97 -21.08 13.85
N PRO A 81 5.21 -20.55 13.92
CA PRO A 81 5.91 -20.41 15.19
C PRO A 81 4.95 -19.77 16.19
N ASP A 82 4.84 -20.40 17.36
CA ASP A 82 3.81 -20.17 18.37
C ASP A 82 3.34 -18.70 18.41
N SER A 83 2.04 -18.49 18.56
CA SER A 83 1.46 -17.14 18.72
C SER A 83 2.10 -16.34 19.87
N HIS A 84 2.74 -17.02 20.83
CA HIS A 84 3.60 -16.43 21.85
C HIS A 84 4.96 -15.92 21.33
N GLU A 85 5.53 -16.56 20.32
CA GLU A 85 6.72 -16.15 19.59
C GLU A 85 6.41 -14.95 18.69
N ALA A 86 5.29 -14.96 17.95
CA ALA A 86 4.80 -13.80 17.19
C ALA A 86 4.52 -12.57 18.09
N ALA A 87 3.97 -12.78 19.30
CA ALA A 87 3.76 -11.72 20.28
C ALA A 87 5.07 -11.19 20.90
N ARG A 88 6.07 -12.07 21.13
CA ARG A 88 7.44 -11.66 21.51
C ARG A 88 8.15 -10.92 20.36
N MET A 89 7.87 -11.27 19.11
CA MET A 89 8.40 -10.68 17.88
C MET A 89 7.81 -9.30 17.53
N SER A 90 6.74 -8.87 18.20
CA SER A 90 6.10 -7.56 18.00
C SER A 90 6.60 -6.48 18.98
N ARG A 91 7.28 -6.88 20.07
CA ARG A 91 7.87 -5.91 21.00
C ARG A 91 9.20 -5.39 20.44
N PRO A 92 9.37 -4.07 20.23
CA PRO A 92 10.65 -3.55 19.79
C PRO A 92 11.76 -3.95 20.78
N PRO A 93 12.91 -4.44 20.30
CA PRO A 93 14.05 -4.79 21.14
C PRO A 93 14.34 -3.74 22.22
N ALA A 94 14.60 -4.15 23.45
CA ALA A 94 14.77 -3.24 24.59
C ALA A 94 15.84 -2.17 24.35
N TRP A 95 16.90 -2.48 23.59
CA TRP A 95 17.96 -1.55 23.24
C TRP A 95 17.50 -0.38 22.35
N LEU A 96 16.41 -0.52 21.58
CA LEU A 96 15.82 0.58 20.81
C LEU A 96 15.30 1.69 21.73
N ALA A 97 14.76 1.33 22.89
CA ALA A 97 14.26 2.30 23.87
C ALA A 97 15.40 3.13 24.48
N ALA A 98 16.62 2.58 24.57
CA ALA A 98 17.80 3.30 25.05
C ALA A 98 18.39 4.28 24.02
N LEU A 99 18.01 4.18 22.73
CA LEU A 99 18.50 5.08 21.70
C LEU A 99 17.91 6.49 21.80
N PRO A 100 18.69 7.54 21.46
CA PRO A 100 18.14 8.86 21.19
C PRO A 100 17.09 8.82 20.07
N PRO A 101 16.06 9.70 20.08
CA PRO A 101 14.95 9.65 19.12
C PRO A 101 15.37 9.66 17.63
N SER A 102 16.44 10.39 17.30
CA SER A 102 16.98 10.45 15.93
C SER A 102 17.63 9.15 15.46
N ALA A 103 18.31 8.44 16.35
CA ALA A 103 18.90 7.13 16.09
C ALA A 103 17.83 6.03 16.10
N ARG A 104 16.84 6.13 16.99
CA ARG A 104 15.72 5.20 17.07
C ARG A 104 14.92 5.14 15.76
N ARG A 105 14.58 6.30 15.17
CA ARG A 105 13.89 6.36 13.87
C ARG A 105 14.66 5.62 12.77
N LEU A 106 15.97 5.83 12.69
CA LEU A 106 16.82 5.14 11.70
C LEU A 106 16.83 3.63 11.94
N ALA A 107 16.98 3.20 13.20
CA ALA A 107 17.01 1.79 13.56
C ALA A 107 15.68 1.08 13.24
N VAL A 108 14.53 1.72 13.49
CA VAL A 108 13.21 1.19 13.14
C VAL A 108 13.09 0.98 11.64
N LEU A 109 13.43 1.99 10.83
CA LEU A 109 13.36 1.87 9.37
C LEU A 109 14.28 0.76 8.83
N ALA A 110 15.50 0.66 9.37
CA ALA A 110 16.42 -0.41 9.00
C ALA A 110 15.89 -1.81 9.36
N LEU A 111 15.26 -1.97 10.54
CA LEU A 111 14.62 -3.22 10.97
C LEU A 111 13.40 -3.60 10.13
N HIS A 112 12.78 -2.63 9.45
CA HIS A 112 11.75 -2.85 8.44
C HIS A 112 12.32 -3.12 7.04
N GLY A 113 13.64 -3.25 6.91
CA GLY A 113 14.29 -3.62 5.65
C GLY A 113 14.40 -2.48 4.65
N LEU A 114 14.41 -1.22 5.11
CA LEU A 114 14.70 -0.08 4.25
C LEU A 114 16.20 0.03 3.98
N SER A 115 16.54 0.33 2.73
CA SER A 115 17.92 0.58 2.30
C SER A 115 18.42 1.93 2.81
N ALA A 116 19.75 2.13 2.79
CA ALA A 116 20.34 3.40 3.20
C ALA A 116 19.80 4.59 2.39
N ASP A 117 19.62 4.41 1.08
CA ASP A 117 19.12 5.47 0.19
C ASP A 117 17.66 5.81 0.48
N GLU A 118 16.82 4.80 0.71
CA GLU A 118 15.42 5.01 1.09
C GLU A 118 15.31 5.72 2.44
N ILE A 119 16.15 5.34 3.42
CA ILE A 119 16.18 6.00 4.72
C ILE A 119 16.66 7.45 4.60
N HIS A 120 17.68 7.74 3.78
CA HIS A 120 18.12 9.11 3.50
C HIS A 120 16.98 9.95 2.91
N TRP A 121 16.29 9.40 1.92
CA TRP A 121 15.19 10.07 1.24
C TRP A 121 14.00 10.32 2.19
N ILE A 122 13.64 9.35 3.04
CA ILE A 122 12.53 9.50 4.02
C ILE A 122 12.89 10.49 5.12
N LEU A 123 14.07 10.35 5.72
CA LEU A 123 14.46 11.14 6.88
C LEU A 123 15.01 12.53 6.50
N ARG A 124 15.26 12.78 5.21
CA ARG A 124 15.82 14.04 4.67
C ARG A 124 17.06 14.48 5.43
N ILE A 125 18.00 13.54 5.62
CA ILE A 125 19.22 13.75 6.38
C ILE A 125 20.45 13.69 5.48
N GLU A 126 21.44 14.50 5.81
CA GLU A 126 22.72 14.52 5.11
C GLU A 126 23.57 13.27 5.48
N PRO A 127 24.43 12.76 4.58
CA PRO A 127 25.22 11.55 4.79
C PRO A 127 26.04 11.51 6.09
N THR A 128 26.61 12.61 6.57
CA THR A 128 27.31 12.66 7.86
C THR A 128 26.37 12.39 9.03
N ALA A 129 25.15 12.96 9.00
CA ALA A 129 24.15 12.75 10.06
C ALA A 129 23.66 11.29 10.09
N PHE A 130 23.51 10.66 8.91
CA PHE A 130 23.22 9.23 8.81
C PHE A 130 24.33 8.39 9.46
N ARG A 131 25.60 8.66 9.09
CA ARG A 131 26.76 7.94 9.67
C ARG A 131 26.85 8.11 11.19
N GLN A 132 26.62 9.31 11.70
CA GLN A 132 26.62 9.56 13.15
C GLN A 132 25.53 8.76 13.87
N ARG A 133 24.31 8.75 13.34
CA ARG A 133 23.18 7.98 13.89
C ARG A 133 23.45 6.48 13.85
N LEU A 134 24.00 5.98 12.74
CA LEU A 134 24.39 4.58 12.58
C LEU A 134 25.48 4.17 13.58
N THR A 135 26.49 5.02 13.81
CA THR A 135 27.52 4.78 14.82
C THR A 135 26.94 4.74 16.24
N ARG A 136 25.97 5.59 16.57
CA ARG A 136 25.28 5.53 17.87
C ARG A 136 24.50 4.22 18.04
N ILE A 137 23.81 3.77 16.99
CA ILE A 137 23.13 2.47 17.00
C ILE A 137 24.12 1.33 17.24
N ARG A 138 25.24 1.31 16.50
CA ARG A 138 26.30 0.29 16.67
C ARG A 138 26.87 0.29 18.08
N ARG A 139 27.09 1.46 18.69
CA ARG A 139 27.54 1.57 20.09
C ARG A 139 26.49 1.02 21.07
N ALA A 140 25.22 1.37 20.90
CA ALA A 140 24.14 0.88 21.77
C ALA A 140 23.94 -0.64 21.66
N LEU A 141 24.19 -1.21 20.48
CA LEU A 141 24.24 -2.67 20.28
C LEU A 141 25.46 -3.30 20.96
N ALA A 142 26.62 -2.65 20.88
CA ALA A 142 27.86 -3.15 21.49
C ALA A 142 27.80 -3.21 23.03
N THR A 143 26.99 -2.36 23.67
CA THR A 143 26.78 -2.40 25.13
C THR A 143 25.79 -3.48 25.57
N GLN A 144 25.14 -4.20 24.64
CA GLN A 144 24.25 -5.32 24.98
C GLN A 144 25.05 -6.58 25.31
N SER A 145 24.47 -7.43 26.17
CA SER A 145 25.06 -8.73 26.49
C SER A 145 25.29 -9.55 25.20
N PRO A 146 26.33 -10.41 25.17
CA PRO A 146 26.58 -11.29 24.03
C PRO A 146 25.35 -12.11 23.62
N GLN A 147 24.55 -12.54 24.59
CA GLN A 147 23.31 -13.29 24.41
C GLN A 147 22.25 -12.46 23.67
N LEU A 148 21.96 -11.23 24.14
CA LEU A 148 21.00 -10.34 23.49
C LEU A 148 21.42 -9.93 22.07
N ARG A 149 22.74 -9.80 21.83
CA ARG A 149 23.28 -9.57 20.48
C ARG A 149 23.05 -10.77 19.56
N ALA A 150 23.31 -11.98 20.05
CA ALA A 150 23.10 -13.21 19.28
C ALA A 150 21.60 -13.40 18.95
N GLU A 151 20.71 -13.18 19.92
CA GLU A 151 19.26 -13.20 19.71
C GLU A 151 18.81 -12.16 18.67
N SER A 152 19.32 -10.93 18.75
CA SER A 152 18.99 -9.87 17.79
C SER A 152 19.49 -10.17 16.37
N LEU A 153 20.66 -10.80 16.24
CA LEU A 153 21.21 -11.26 14.96
C LEU A 153 20.38 -12.42 14.41
N ALA A 154 20.05 -13.42 15.22
CA ALA A 154 19.21 -14.54 14.82
C ALA A 154 17.83 -14.06 14.32
N LEU A 155 17.21 -13.10 15.02
CA LEU A 155 15.96 -12.46 14.59
C LEU A 155 16.08 -11.72 13.25
N ALA A 156 17.24 -11.13 12.96
CA ALA A 156 17.49 -10.46 11.69
C ALA A 156 17.67 -11.45 10.52
N TYR A 157 18.10 -12.68 10.78
CA TYR A 157 18.19 -13.75 9.78
C TYR A 157 16.87 -14.48 9.55
N VAL A 158 16.00 -14.56 10.57
CA VAL A 158 14.64 -15.15 10.45
C VAL A 158 13.69 -14.17 9.77
N ARG A 159 13.87 -12.86 10.00
CA ARG A 159 13.14 -11.82 9.26
C ARG A 159 13.77 -11.67 7.88
N ASP A 160 13.25 -12.41 6.91
CA ASP A 160 13.27 -11.89 5.54
C ASP A 160 12.64 -10.49 5.61
N PRO A 161 13.38 -9.40 5.34
CA PRO A 161 12.83 -8.06 5.48
C PRO A 161 11.55 -8.03 4.66
N ALA A 162 10.44 -7.64 5.30
CA ALA A 162 9.06 -7.78 4.83
C ALA A 162 8.75 -7.06 3.50
N ARG A 163 9.41 -7.46 2.42
CA ARG A 163 9.17 -7.10 1.04
C ARG A 163 8.76 -8.39 0.38
N SER A 164 7.44 -8.57 0.29
CA SER A 164 6.79 -9.77 -0.24
C SER A 164 7.57 -10.39 -1.40
N ALA A 165 8.07 -11.61 -1.21
CA ALA A 165 8.87 -12.35 -2.18
C ALA A 165 8.08 -12.75 -3.46
N ASP A 166 6.75 -12.55 -3.45
CA ASP A 166 5.82 -13.03 -4.48
C ASP A 166 5.56 -12.04 -5.63
N LEU A 167 6.34 -10.96 -5.72
CA LEU A 167 6.22 -9.98 -6.79
C LEU A 167 7.43 -10.07 -7.72
N PRO A 168 7.22 -10.06 -9.06
CA PRO A 168 8.33 -9.99 -10.01
C PRO A 168 9.00 -8.61 -9.90
N PHE A 169 9.98 -8.50 -9.01
CA PHE A 169 10.65 -7.25 -8.64
C PHE A 169 11.12 -6.43 -9.85
N GLY A 170 11.59 -7.09 -10.91
CA GLY A 170 12.00 -6.42 -12.14
C GLY A 170 10.85 -5.76 -12.92
N LEU A 171 9.66 -6.34 -12.93
CA LEU A 171 8.47 -5.75 -13.57
C LEU A 171 7.90 -4.63 -12.71
N VAL A 172 7.80 -4.85 -11.41
CA VAL A 172 7.35 -3.85 -10.43
C VAL A 172 8.25 -2.62 -10.46
N ARG A 173 9.58 -2.82 -10.42
CA ARG A 173 10.56 -1.74 -10.50
C ARG A 173 10.44 -0.97 -11.81
N ARG A 174 10.25 -1.64 -12.95
CA ARG A 174 10.06 -0.98 -14.25
C ARG A 174 8.77 -0.16 -14.28
N ALA A 175 7.67 -0.70 -13.78
CA ALA A 175 6.39 0.01 -13.71
C ALA A 175 6.47 1.24 -12.80
N LEU A 176 7.06 1.11 -11.61
CA LEU A 176 7.30 2.23 -10.69
C LEU A 176 8.21 3.30 -11.31
N LYS A 177 9.29 2.89 -11.99
CA LYS A 177 10.18 3.81 -12.71
C LYS A 177 9.49 4.54 -13.85
N ALA A 178 8.66 3.85 -14.63
CA ALA A 178 7.90 4.46 -15.71
C ALA A 178 6.80 5.41 -15.19
N ALA A 179 6.26 5.14 -14.00
CA ALA A 179 5.26 5.99 -13.36
C ALA A 179 5.86 7.25 -12.70
N MET A 180 7.13 7.22 -12.30
CA MET A 180 7.84 8.41 -11.79
C MET A 180 7.98 9.45 -12.90
N ARG A 181 7.34 10.61 -12.71
CA ARG A 181 7.24 11.63 -13.77
C ARG A 181 8.41 12.61 -13.77
N VAL A 182 8.96 13.01 -12.61
CA VAL A 182 10.19 13.83 -12.47
C VAL A 182 10.72 13.72 -11.04
N GLY A 183 12.01 13.45 -10.85
CA GLY A 183 12.69 13.60 -9.54
C GLY A 183 12.83 12.33 -8.71
N ASP A 184 13.27 12.51 -7.45
CA ASP A 184 13.50 11.41 -6.51
C ASP A 184 12.21 11.03 -5.77
N GLY A 185 11.87 9.74 -5.80
CA GLY A 185 10.68 9.20 -5.14
C GLY A 185 10.90 7.83 -4.50
N LEU A 186 9.98 7.45 -3.62
CA LEU A 186 9.90 6.13 -3.01
C LEU A 186 8.77 5.33 -3.67
N GLY A 187 9.12 4.20 -4.28
CA GLY A 187 8.15 3.25 -4.84
C GLY A 187 8.02 2.02 -3.95
N THR A 188 6.79 1.63 -3.64
CA THR A 188 6.47 0.42 -2.87
C THR A 188 5.23 -0.26 -3.41
N HIS A 189 4.78 -1.33 -2.76
CA HIS A 189 3.52 -1.99 -3.02
C HIS A 189 2.79 -2.26 -1.70
N ASP A 190 1.46 -2.30 -1.74
CA ASP A 190 0.68 -2.84 -0.62
C ASP A 190 0.71 -4.38 -0.63
N PRO A 191 0.25 -5.07 0.44
CA PRO A 191 0.19 -6.54 0.47
C PRO A 191 -0.63 -7.17 -0.66
N ASP A 192 -1.56 -6.44 -1.26
CA ASP A 192 -2.38 -6.85 -2.40
C ASP A 192 -1.66 -6.62 -3.76
N GLY A 193 -0.45 -6.06 -3.74
CA GLY A 193 0.42 -5.83 -4.89
C GLY A 193 0.11 -4.54 -5.64
N HIS A 194 -0.72 -3.65 -5.08
CA HIS A 194 -0.97 -2.34 -5.67
C HIS A 194 0.29 -1.48 -5.54
N LEU A 195 0.74 -0.94 -6.66
CA LEU A 195 1.93 -0.09 -6.69
C LEU A 195 1.61 1.28 -6.08
N VAL A 196 2.38 1.66 -5.07
CA VAL A 196 2.31 2.95 -4.41
C VAL A 196 3.57 3.72 -4.75
N LEU A 197 3.41 4.95 -5.23
CA LEU A 197 4.50 5.85 -5.52
C LEU A 197 4.37 7.11 -4.67
N ILE A 198 5.44 7.48 -3.97
CA ILE A 198 5.54 8.71 -3.18
C ILE A 198 6.65 9.56 -3.80
N ASP A 199 6.28 10.66 -4.44
CA ASP A 199 7.20 11.59 -5.07
C ASP A 199 7.48 12.79 -4.15
N ALA A 200 8.72 13.31 -4.15
CA ALA A 200 9.08 14.53 -3.46
C ALA A 200 8.50 15.78 -4.16
N GLY A 201 8.31 15.70 -5.48
CA GLY A 201 7.51 16.65 -6.25
C GLY A 201 6.04 16.35 -6.07
N ALA A 202 5.45 16.77 -4.94
CA ALA A 202 4.00 16.74 -4.78
C ALA A 202 3.38 17.39 -6.02
N HIS A 203 2.44 16.70 -6.66
CA HIS A 203 1.70 17.25 -7.79
C HIS A 203 1.16 18.62 -7.40
N THR A 204 1.77 19.71 -7.89
CA THR A 204 1.04 20.92 -8.20
C THR A 204 0.14 20.56 -9.38
N SER A 205 -0.88 19.74 -9.12
CA SER A 205 -2.08 19.83 -9.92
C SER A 205 -2.52 21.27 -9.74
N ARG A 206 -2.28 22.11 -10.75
CA ARG A 206 -3.08 23.32 -10.89
C ARG A 206 -4.50 22.82 -10.75
N LEU A 207 -5.18 23.21 -9.68
CA LEU A 207 -6.59 23.00 -9.48
C LEU A 207 -7.29 23.38 -10.79
N ARG A 208 -7.56 22.39 -11.65
CA ARG A 208 -8.63 22.48 -12.62
C ARG A 208 -9.89 22.18 -11.83
N GLY A 209 -10.21 23.09 -10.92
CA GLY A 209 -11.56 23.16 -10.38
C GLY A 209 -12.50 23.33 -11.57
N ASN A 210 -13.68 22.71 -11.51
CA ASN A 210 -14.76 23.04 -12.43
C ASN A 210 -14.89 24.56 -12.41
N VAL A 211 -14.64 25.19 -13.56
CA VAL A 211 -14.97 26.60 -13.74
C VAL A 211 -16.48 26.64 -13.53
N ARG A 212 -16.94 27.20 -12.42
CA ARG A 212 -18.35 27.53 -12.22
C ARG A 212 -18.66 28.55 -13.29
N THR A 213 -19.15 28.11 -14.45
CA THR A 213 -20.04 28.94 -15.26
C THR A 213 -21.27 29.12 -14.40
N GLY A 214 -21.28 30.23 -13.65
CA GLY A 214 -22.44 30.66 -12.89
C GLY A 214 -23.58 30.84 -13.87
N ILE A 215 -24.58 29.97 -13.78
CA ILE A 215 -25.90 30.29 -14.29
C ILE A 215 -26.41 31.33 -13.29
N THR A 216 -26.48 32.59 -13.72
CA THR A 216 -27.15 33.65 -12.99
C THR A 216 -28.63 33.28 -12.86
N GLN A 217 -29.18 33.52 -11.68
CA GLN A 217 -30.54 33.15 -11.27
C GLN A 217 -31.65 33.93 -12.03
N GLU A 218 -31.31 34.59 -13.14
CA GLU A 218 -32.22 35.39 -13.97
C GLU A 218 -32.70 34.65 -15.23
N ASP A 219 -32.16 33.47 -15.54
CA ASP A 219 -32.50 32.71 -16.78
C ASP A 219 -33.25 31.39 -16.52
N ILE A 220 -34.21 31.37 -15.59
CA ILE A 220 -35.18 30.27 -15.49
C ILE A 220 -36.59 30.86 -15.75
N PRO A 221 -37.28 30.44 -16.83
CA PRO A 221 -38.67 30.87 -17.10
C PRO A 221 -39.67 30.31 -16.08
#